data_AF-A0A0F9J397-F1
#
_entry.id   AF-A0A0F9J397-F1
#
_cell.length_a   1.000
_cell.length_b   1.000
_cell.length_c   1.000
_cell.angle_alpha   90.00
_cell.angle_beta   90.00
_cell.angle_gamma   90.00
#
_symmetry.space_group_name_H-M   'P 1'
#
loop_
_entity.id
_entity.type
_entity.pdbx_description
1 polymer ?
#
loop_
_entity_poly.entity_id
_entity_poly.type
_entity_poly.pdbx_seq_one_letter_code
_entity_poly.pdbx_strand_id
1 'polypeptide(L)'
;MSEHISILLYIKNMLADLIYINGIIATELINVTENTATIRRGEEFLNKTSCPTEHHELNKKVIEILKKYQRKPEDTSVLANHVLKHLE
;
A
#
# COMPACT_ATOMS: atom_id res chain seq x y z
N MET A 1 7.26 22.88 23.03
CA MET A 1 7.75 22.83 21.63
C MET A 1 7.02 23.94 20.88
N SER A 2 7.68 24.74 20.03
CA SER A 2 6.96 25.82 19.34
C SER A 2 5.95 25.24 18.34
N GLU A 3 4.87 25.98 18.10
CA GLU A 3 3.81 25.58 17.16
C GLU A 3 4.37 25.31 15.75
N HIS A 4 5.30 26.16 15.29
CA HIS A 4 6.00 25.98 14.02
C HIS A 4 6.76 24.65 13.92
N ILE A 5 7.47 24.26 14.98
CA ILE A 5 8.20 22.98 15.01
C ILE A 5 7.22 21.81 14.93
N SER A 6 6.07 21.92 15.60
CA SER A 6 5.03 20.89 15.59
C SER A 6 4.41 20.70 14.20
N ILE A 7 4.12 21.81 13.50
CA ILE A 7 3.63 21.80 12.11
C ILE A 7 4.66 21.18 11.17
N LEU A 8 5.93 21.58 11.29
CA LEU A 8 7.01 21.04 10.45
C LEU A 8 7.18 19.52 10.65
N LEU A 9 7.10 19.04 11.89
CA LEU A 9 7.14 17.60 12.18
C LEU A 9 5.95 16.86 11.59
N TYR A 10 4.74 17.42 11.69
CA TYR A 10 3.54 16.84 11.09
C TYR A 10 3.68 16.70 9.56
N ILE A 11 4.10 17.77 8.87
CA ILE A 11 4.31 17.77 7.42
C ILE A 11 5.41 16.76 7.05
N LYS A 12 6.54 16.75 7.76
CA LYS A 12 7.63 15.78 7.52
C LYS A 12 7.12 14.35 7.58
N ASN A 13 6.32 14.02 8.60
CA ASN A 13 5.77 12.68 8.78
C ASN A 13 4.78 12.32 7.65
N MET A 14 3.93 13.26 7.24
CA MET A 14 3.02 13.08 6.10
C MET A 14 3.76 12.82 4.79
N LEU A 15 4.84 13.55 4.53
CA LEU A 15 5.69 13.33 3.35
C LEU A 15 6.40 11.98 3.40
N ALA A 16 6.91 11.56 4.56
CA ALA A 16 7.54 10.25 4.72
C ALA A 16 6.55 9.11 4.46
N ASP A 17 5.34 9.21 5.00
CA ASP A 17 4.24 8.26 4.78
C ASP A 17 3.81 8.22 3.29
N LEU A 18 3.80 9.38 2.60
CA LEU A 18 3.51 9.44 1.15
C LEU A 18 4.61 8.77 0.31
N ILE A 19 5.89 8.99 0.65
CA ILE A 19 7.02 8.33 -0.02
C ILE A 19 6.90 6.81 0.12
N TYR A 20 6.54 6.33 1.32
CA TYR A 20 6.32 4.91 1.56
C TYR A 20 5.22 4.34 0.66
N ILE A 21 4.04 4.98 0.62
CA ILE A 21 2.92 4.53 -0.22
C ILE A 21 3.33 4.50 -1.71
N ASN A 22 4.04 5.51 -2.19
CA ASN A 22 4.54 5.53 -3.57
C ASN A 22 5.52 4.38 -3.86
N GLY A 23 6.33 3.99 -2.89
CA GLY A 23 7.18 2.80 -2.98
C GLY A 23 6.37 1.52 -3.20
N ILE A 24 5.28 1.35 -2.44
CA ILE A 24 4.37 0.21 -2.61
C ILE A 24 3.69 0.22 -3.98
N ILE A 25 3.19 1.37 -4.44
CA ILE A 25 2.58 1.47 -5.78
C ILE A 25 3.58 1.06 -6.87
N ALA A 26 4.84 1.47 -6.74
CA ALA A 26 5.88 1.08 -7.70
C ALA A 26 6.10 -0.43 -7.71
N THR A 27 6.11 -1.10 -6.54
CA THR A 27 6.26 -2.56 -6.47
C THR A 27 5.05 -3.30 -7.05
N GLU A 28 3.83 -2.82 -6.81
CA GLU A 28 2.62 -3.42 -7.39
C GLU A 28 2.59 -3.30 -8.93
N LEU A 29 3.01 -2.16 -9.48
CA LEU A 29 3.08 -1.95 -10.93
C LEU A 29 4.11 -2.87 -11.60
N ILE A 30 5.24 -3.13 -10.94
CA ILE A 30 6.22 -4.13 -11.40
C ILE A 30 5.57 -5.51 -11.42
N ASN A 31 4.88 -5.92 -10.35
CA ASN A 31 4.19 -7.22 -10.28
C ASN A 31 3.14 -7.39 -11.38
N VAL A 32 2.32 -6.36 -11.65
CA VAL A 32 1.34 -6.39 -12.75
C VAL A 32 2.05 -6.63 -14.09
N THR A 33 3.22 -6.00 -14.29
CA THR A 33 4.03 -6.19 -15.50
C THR A 33 4.60 -7.60 -15.60
N GLU A 34 5.10 -8.15 -14.48
CA GLU A 34 5.65 -9.51 -14.39
C GLU A 34 4.57 -10.58 -14.60
N ASN A 35 3.40 -10.42 -13.98
CA ASN A 35 2.24 -11.29 -14.16
C ASN A 35 1.75 -11.26 -15.62
N THR A 36 1.70 -10.07 -16.24
CA THR A 36 1.34 -9.93 -17.66
C THR A 36 2.37 -10.60 -18.58
N ALA A 37 3.66 -10.51 -18.27
CA ALA A 37 4.72 -11.19 -19.01
C ALA A 37 4.65 -12.72 -18.84
N THR A 38 4.22 -13.19 -17.66
CA THR A 38 4.08 -14.61 -17.31
C THR A 38 2.91 -15.27 -18.03
N ILE A 39 1.77 -14.59 -18.17
CA ILE A 39 0.64 -15.05 -18.99
C ILE A 39 1.08 -15.36 -20.43
N ARG A 40 2.08 -14.65 -20.95
CA ARG A 40 2.67 -14.94 -22.27
C ARG A 40 3.65 -16.12 -22.29
N ARG A 41 4.19 -16.55 -21.14
CA ARG A 41 5.25 -17.57 -21.03
C ARG A 41 4.82 -18.90 -20.40
N GLY A 42 3.62 -18.99 -19.81
CA GLY A 42 3.04 -20.22 -19.24
C GLY A 42 2.97 -20.22 -17.70
N GLU A 43 1.99 -20.95 -17.15
CA GLU A 43 1.53 -20.88 -15.76
C GLU A 43 2.54 -21.36 -14.69
N GLU A 44 3.61 -22.07 -15.05
CA GLU A 44 4.59 -22.64 -14.10
C GLU A 44 5.29 -21.61 -13.20
N PHE A 45 5.28 -20.33 -13.57
CA PHE A 45 5.94 -19.26 -12.81
C PHE A 45 5.06 -18.71 -11.65
N LEU A 46 3.74 -18.82 -11.74
CA LEU A 46 2.79 -18.31 -10.73
C LEU A 46 2.89 -19.07 -9.40
N ASN A 47 3.24 -20.35 -9.43
CA ASN A 47 3.28 -21.22 -8.25
C ASN A 47 4.55 -21.06 -7.38
N LYS A 48 5.44 -20.11 -7.68
CA LYS A 48 6.73 -19.92 -6.97
C LYS A 48 6.84 -18.63 -6.17
N THR A 49 5.80 -17.80 -6.08
CA THR A 49 5.91 -16.50 -5.43
C THR A 49 5.30 -16.52 -4.02
N SER A 50 6.05 -16.08 -3.00
CA SER A 50 5.58 -15.83 -1.61
C SER A 50 4.66 -14.61 -1.48
N CYS A 51 4.20 -14.09 -2.62
CA CYS A 51 3.63 -12.78 -2.84
C CYS A 51 2.30 -12.52 -2.10
N PRO A 52 1.33 -13.46 -2.00
CA PRO A 52 0.01 -13.10 -1.46
C PRO A 52 0.03 -12.63 0.00
N THR A 53 0.80 -13.29 0.87
CA THR A 53 0.87 -12.96 2.30
C THR A 53 1.61 -11.65 2.56
N GLU A 54 2.75 -11.45 1.88
CA GLU A 54 3.55 -10.23 2.04
C GLU A 54 2.75 -9.00 1.56
N HIS A 55 2.04 -9.12 0.44
CA HIS A 55 1.18 -8.06 -0.09
C HIS A 55 0.01 -7.74 0.83
N HIS A 56 -0.57 -8.75 1.49
CA HIS A 56 -1.62 -8.52 2.47
C HIS A 56 -1.14 -7.68 3.67
N GLU A 57 0.09 -7.92 4.15
CA GLU A 57 0.67 -7.12 5.24
C GLU A 57 1.02 -5.69 4.79
N LEU A 58 1.52 -5.52 3.56
CA LEU A 58 1.73 -4.19 2.96
C LEU A 58 0.42 -3.41 2.86
N ASN A 59 -0.65 -4.07 2.41
CA ASN A 59 -1.99 -3.50 2.31
C ASN A 59 -2.54 -3.05 3.68
N LYS A 60 -2.37 -3.86 4.74
CA LYS A 60 -2.70 -3.43 6.11
C LYS A 60 -1.95 -2.18 6.50
N LYS A 61 -0.65 -2.12 6.23
CA LYS A 61 0.21 -0.98 6.56
C LYS A 61 -0.23 0.30 5.84
N VAL A 62 -0.57 0.20 4.56
CA VAL A 62 -1.09 1.33 3.78
C VAL A 62 -2.40 1.85 4.39
N ILE A 63 -3.34 0.96 4.74
CA ILE A 63 -4.60 1.37 5.37
C ILE A 63 -4.36 2.04 6.74
N GLU A 64 -3.42 1.55 7.54
CA GLU A 64 -3.04 2.19 8.81
C GLU A 64 -2.50 3.61 8.61
N ILE A 65 -1.67 3.82 7.58
CA ILE A 65 -1.15 5.14 7.23
C ILE A 65 -2.28 6.08 6.82
N LEU A 66 -3.17 5.64 5.93
CA LEU A 66 -4.29 6.46 5.45
C LEU A 66 -5.21 6.89 6.61
N LYS A 67 -5.45 6.00 7.58
CA LYS A 67 -6.24 6.33 8.78
C LYS A 67 -5.65 7.46 9.63
N LYS A 68 -4.35 7.75 9.56
CA LYS A 68 -3.73 8.89 10.28
C LYS A 68 -4.19 10.25 9.75
N TYR A 69 -4.61 10.30 8.48
CA TYR A 69 -4.86 11.55 7.76
C TYR A 69 -6.33 11.73 7.35
N GLN A 70 -7.20 10.77 7.68
CA GLN A 70 -8.62 10.83 7.37
C GLN A 70 -9.32 11.96 8.12
N ARG A 71 -10.28 12.63 7.47
CA ARG A 71 -11.15 13.61 8.14
C ARG A 71 -12.30 12.89 8.84
N LYS A 72 -12.76 11.79 8.24
CA LYS A 72 -13.83 10.95 8.77
C LYS A 72 -13.48 9.46 8.61
N PRO A 73 -13.89 8.58 9.54
CA PRO A 73 -13.61 7.15 9.46
C PRO A 73 -14.11 6.48 8.17
N GLU A 74 -15.21 6.98 7.61
CA GLU A 74 -15.78 6.49 6.36
C GLU A 74 -14.88 6.70 5.14
N ASP A 75 -13.99 7.70 5.16
CA ASP A 75 -13.09 8.06 4.05
C ASP A 75 -12.19 6.88 3.63
N THR A 76 -11.85 6.00 4.57
CA THR A 76 -10.97 4.84 4.34
C THR A 76 -11.70 3.50 4.40
N SER A 77 -12.97 3.49 4.83
CA SER A 77 -13.74 2.27 5.11
C SER A 77 -13.98 1.41 3.86
N VAL A 78 -14.35 2.04 2.74
CA VAL A 78 -14.59 1.36 1.46
C VAL A 78 -13.30 0.76 0.92
N LEU A 79 -12.21 1.53 0.95
CA LEU A 79 -10.90 1.09 0.48
C LEU A 79 -10.36 -0.07 1.33
N ALA A 80 -10.44 0.05 2.66
CA ALA A 80 -10.02 -1.01 3.57
C ALA A 80 -10.81 -2.30 3.35
N ASN A 81 -12.13 -2.20 3.17
CA ASN A 81 -12.96 -3.37 2.88
C ASN A 81 -12.63 -4.02 1.54
N HIS A 82 -12.29 -3.23 0.52
CA HIS A 82 -11.89 -3.74 -0.78
C HIS A 82 -10.53 -4.45 -0.68
N VAL A 83 -9.50 -3.76 -0.21
CA VAL A 83 -8.11 -4.23 -0.29
C VAL A 83 -7.81 -5.35 0.71
N LEU A 84 -8.40 -5.32 1.92
CA LEU A 84 -8.10 -6.33 2.95
C LEU A 84 -8.87 -7.64 2.79
N LYS A 85 -9.89 -7.69 1.93
CA LYS A 85 -10.68 -8.90 1.65
C LYS A 85 -10.26 -9.61 0.36
N HIS A 86 -9.32 -9.05 -0.41
CA HIS A 86 -8.72 -9.63 -1.61
C HIS A 86 -7.66 -10.71 -1.29
N LEU A 87 -7.96 -11.62 -0.36
CA LEU A 87 -7.20 -12.87 -0.24
C LEU A 87 -7.92 -13.90 -1.12
N GLU A 88 -7.60 -13.91 -2.42
CA GLU A 88 -7.89 -15.04 -3.32
C GLU A 88 -6.80 -16.11 -3.19
#